data_AF-A0A4Q3VBH4-F1
#
_entry.id   AF-A0A4Q3VBH4-F1
#
_cell.length_a   1.000
_cell.length_b   1.000
_cell.length_c   1.000
_cell.angle_alpha   90.00
_cell.angle_beta   90.00
_cell.angle_gamma   90.00
#
_symmetry.space_group_name_H-M   'P 1'
#
loop_
_entity.id
_entity.type
_entity.pdbx_description
1 polymer ?
#
loop_
_entity_poly.entity_id
_entity_poly.type
_entity_poly.pdbx_seq_one_letter_code
_entity_poly.pdbx_strand_id
1 'polypeptide(L)'
;MPWTHYISINETFTGYHVKRFPNGPYYGRAGLIITILTAIILIGMFTGKMWMKKVNLFLAAMQVAYAVRTYILFTSSMFPGEVDKKIGIILLIPLSVLLLISAVFPKGGSRV
;
A
#
# COMPACT_ATOMS: atom_id res chain seq x y z
N MET A 1 -6.72 2.20 10.50
CA MET A 1 -6.36 0.81 10.88
C MET A 1 -4.91 0.79 11.35
N PRO A 2 -4.62 0.16 12.50
CA PRO A 2 -3.26 0.00 13.00
C PRO A 2 -2.45 -0.91 12.09
N TRP A 3 -1.20 -0.53 11.80
CA TRP A 3 -0.28 -1.29 10.96
C TRP A 3 0.72 -2.05 11.82
N THR A 4 1.45 -1.34 12.66
CA THR A 4 2.43 -1.93 13.56
C THR A 4 2.43 -1.19 14.89
N HIS A 5 2.78 -1.89 15.96
CA HIS A 5 3.03 -1.30 17.26
C HIS A 5 4.49 -1.52 17.64
N TYR A 6 5.19 -0.43 17.95
CA TYR A 6 6.61 -0.45 18.35
C TYR A 6 6.70 -0.41 19.86
N ILE A 7 7.31 -1.43 20.47
CA ILE A 7 7.38 -1.58 21.92
C ILE A 7 8.32 -0.53 22.55
N SER A 8 9.48 -0.27 21.94
CA SER A 8 10.49 0.67 22.47
C SER A 8 9.98 2.09 22.68
N ILE A 9 9.08 2.55 21.81
CA ILE A 9 8.50 3.90 21.87
C ILE A 9 7.02 3.89 22.30
N ASN A 10 6.49 2.69 22.59
CA ASN A 10 5.09 2.43 22.96
C ASN A 10 4.10 3.20 22.07
N GLU A 11 4.26 3.09 20.74
CA GLU A 11 3.50 3.88 19.77
C GLU A 11 2.96 2.99 18.66
N THR A 12 1.71 3.22 18.26
CA THR A 12 1.06 2.49 17.17
C THR A 12 1.14 3.30 15.89
N PHE A 13 1.80 2.74 14.87
CA PHE A 13 1.85 3.34 13.56
C PHE A 13 0.70 2.89 12.68
N THR A 14 0.27 3.79 11.81
CA THR A 14 -0.68 3.54 10.74
C THR A 14 -0.07 4.04 9.43
N GLY A 15 -0.72 3.75 8.30
CA GLY A 15 -0.28 4.31 7.01
C GLY A 15 -0.24 5.84 6.98
N TYR A 16 -1.01 6.52 7.84
CA TYR A 16 -1.13 7.99 7.85
C TYR A 16 -0.46 8.64 9.07
N HIS A 17 -0.34 7.90 10.16
CA HIS A 17 0.23 8.35 11.41
C HIS A 17 1.53 7.60 11.68
N VAL A 18 2.64 8.32 11.56
CA VAL A 18 3.99 7.83 11.85
C VAL A 18 4.71 8.90 12.64
N LYS A 19 5.27 8.50 13.77
CA LYS A 19 6.10 9.37 14.62
C LYS A 19 7.56 9.22 14.19
N ARG A 20 8.27 10.34 14.14
CA ARG A 20 9.71 10.33 13.83
C ARG A 20 10.47 9.84 15.06
N PHE A 21 11.34 8.85 14.87
CA PHE A 21 12.25 8.42 15.92
C PHE A 21 13.27 9.54 16.20
N PRO A 22 13.60 9.83 17.47
CA PRO A 22 14.57 10.87 17.83
C PRO A 22 15.93 10.68 17.16
N ASN A 23 16.43 9.43 17.13
CA ASN A 23 17.73 9.05 16.57
C ASN A 23 17.62 7.95 15.51
N GLY A 24 16.49 7.87 14.80
CA GLY A 24 16.19 6.77 13.88
C GLY A 24 15.62 7.20 12.54
N PRO A 25 15.46 6.24 11.61
CA PRO A 25 14.90 6.51 10.29
C PRO A 25 13.43 6.94 10.39
N TYR A 26 13.04 7.92 9.58
CA TYR A 26 11.64 8.30 9.43
C TYR A 26 10.98 7.48 8.33
N TYR A 27 9.99 6.66 8.68
CA TYR A 27 9.32 5.77 7.72
C TYR A 27 8.33 6.47 6.79
N GLY A 28 7.93 7.71 7.10
CA GLY A 28 7.00 8.48 6.28
C GLY A 28 5.56 7.98 6.32
N ARG A 29 4.67 8.71 5.63
CA ARG A 29 3.23 8.41 5.59
C ARG A 29 2.86 7.62 4.33
N ALA A 30 3.29 6.37 4.28
CA ALA A 30 3.12 5.49 3.11
C ALA A 30 1.64 5.32 2.69
N GLY A 31 0.71 5.38 3.64
CA GLY A 31 -0.73 5.31 3.38
C GLY A 31 -1.25 6.44 2.49
N LEU A 32 -0.64 7.64 2.51
CA LEU A 32 -1.04 8.70 1.59
C LEU A 32 -0.71 8.35 0.14
N ILE A 33 0.51 7.83 -0.10
CA ILE A 33 0.97 7.46 -1.44
C ILE A 33 0.13 6.30 -1.98
N ILE A 34 -0.13 5.29 -1.15
CA ILE A 34 -0.96 4.14 -1.52
C ILE A 34 -2.36 4.60 -1.89
N THR A 35 -2.98 5.47 -1.09
CA THR A 35 -4.35 5.95 -1.33
C THR A 35 -4.46 6.80 -2.60
N ILE A 36 -3.51 7.71 -2.84
CA ILE A 36 -3.49 8.52 -4.08
C ILE A 36 -3.35 7.60 -5.29
N LEU A 37 -2.42 6.64 -5.23
CA LEU A 37 -2.18 5.71 -6.33
C LEU A 37 -3.40 4.80 -6.58
N THR A 38 -4.02 4.27 -5.53
CA THR A 38 -5.25 3.48 -5.61
C THR A 38 -6.41 4.30 -6.19
N ALA A 39 -6.56 5.57 -5.83
CA ALA A 39 -7.59 6.44 -6.40
C ALA A 39 -7.40 6.65 -7.91
N ILE A 40 -6.17 6.92 -8.35
CA ILE A 40 -5.82 7.05 -9.77
C ILE A 40 -6.13 5.74 -10.51
N ILE A 41 -5.76 4.59 -9.92
CA ILE A 41 -6.00 3.28 -10.51
C ILE A 41 -7.50 3.02 -10.67
N LEU A 42 -8.28 3.34 -9.65
CA LEU A 42 -9.72 3.15 -9.64
C LEU A 42 -10.41 4.01 -10.70
N ILE A 43 -10.02 5.29 -10.85
CA ILE A 43 -10.50 6.15 -11.94
C ILE A 43 -10.11 5.56 -13.31
N GLY A 44 -8.89 5.03 -13.43
CA GLY A 44 -8.40 4.36 -14.62
C GLY A 44 -9.23 3.12 -15.00
N MET A 45 -9.78 2.39 -14.04
CA MET A 45 -10.63 1.21 -14.29
C MET A 45 -11.96 1.57 -14.97
N PHE A 46 -12.52 2.75 -14.67
CA PHE A 46 -13.78 3.22 -15.26
C PHE A 46 -13.59 3.93 -16.60
N THR A 47 -12.35 4.25 -16.97
CA THR A 47 -12.06 4.95 -18.22
C THR A 47 -12.01 3.96 -19.38
N GLY A 48 -12.99 4.02 -20.30
CA GLY A 48 -13.11 3.09 -21.45
C GLY A 48 -12.01 3.19 -22.53
N LYS A 49 -10.92 3.94 -22.31
CA LYS A 49 -9.85 4.14 -23.29
C LYS A 49 -8.85 2.97 -23.27
N MET A 50 -8.51 2.41 -24.44
CA MET A 50 -7.59 1.26 -24.55
C MET A 50 -6.20 1.52 -23.95
N TRP A 51 -5.63 2.72 -24.14
CA TRP A 51 -4.34 3.07 -23.55
C TRP A 51 -4.40 3.14 -22.01
N MET A 52 -5.54 3.57 -21.47
CA MET A 52 -5.72 3.68 -20.02
C MET A 52 -5.69 2.29 -19.36
N LYS A 53 -6.17 1.24 -20.02
CA LYS A 53 -6.05 -0.14 -19.50
C LYS A 53 -4.59 -0.55 -19.27
N LYS A 54 -3.69 -0.23 -20.21
CA LYS A 54 -2.26 -0.56 -20.10
C LYS A 54 -1.57 0.24 -19.00
N VAL A 55 -1.82 1.55 -18.95
CA VAL A 55 -1.30 2.42 -17.88
C VAL A 55 -1.80 1.97 -16.52
N ASN A 56 -3.08 1.62 -16.42
CA ASN A 56 -3.69 1.22 -15.17
C ASN A 56 -3.11 -0.09 -14.63
N LEU A 57 -2.87 -1.07 -15.50
CA LEU A 57 -2.20 -2.30 -15.14
C LEU A 57 -0.78 -2.04 -14.61
N PHE A 58 -0.02 -1.17 -15.28
CA PHE A 58 1.31 -0.77 -14.84
C PHE A 58 1.28 -0.08 -13.47
N LEU A 59 0.37 0.87 -13.27
CA LEU A 59 0.20 1.57 -11.99
C LEU A 59 -0.20 0.62 -10.86
N ALA A 60 -1.07 -0.36 -11.13
CA ALA A 60 -1.43 -1.37 -10.16
C ALA A 60 -0.26 -2.29 -9.79
N ALA A 61 0.57 -2.70 -10.76
CA ALA A 61 1.79 -3.47 -10.47
C ALA A 61 2.78 -2.65 -9.63
N MET A 62 2.95 -1.36 -9.96
CA MET A 62 3.78 -0.44 -9.18
C MET A 62 3.24 -0.23 -7.76
N GLN A 63 1.91 -0.17 -7.60
CA GLN A 63 1.24 -0.08 -6.30
C GLN A 63 1.52 -1.30 -5.42
N VAL A 64 1.49 -2.51 -6.00
CA VAL A 64 1.90 -3.75 -5.32
C VAL A 64 3.37 -3.70 -4.90
N ALA A 65 4.28 -3.30 -5.79
CA ALA A 65 5.70 -3.18 -5.46
C ALA A 65 5.94 -2.20 -4.30
N TYR A 66 5.25 -1.05 -4.30
CA TYR A 66 5.31 -0.08 -3.21
C TYR A 66 4.72 -0.63 -1.90
N ALA A 67 3.63 -1.39 -1.96
CA ALA A 67 3.03 -2.06 -0.81
C ALA A 67 3.99 -3.08 -0.18
N VAL A 68 4.67 -3.90 -1.00
CA VAL A 68 5.70 -4.85 -0.53
C VAL A 68 6.87 -4.12 0.14
N ARG A 69 7.40 -3.06 -0.50
CA ARG A 69 8.44 -2.22 0.11
C ARG A 69 8.01 -1.66 1.47
N THR A 70 6.77 -1.16 1.55
CA THR A 70 6.20 -0.60 2.78
C THR A 70 6.03 -1.66 3.86
N TYR A 71 5.55 -2.84 3.50
CA TYR A 71 5.42 -3.97 4.41
C TYR A 71 6.77 -4.33 5.04
N ILE A 72 7.81 -4.48 4.22
CA ILE A 72 9.16 -4.79 4.71
C ILE A 72 9.63 -3.67 5.64
N LEU A 73 9.55 -2.41 5.21
CA LEU A 73 10.03 -1.27 5.97
C LEU A 73 9.38 -1.14 7.37
N PHE A 74 8.07 -1.37 7.47
CA PHE A 74 7.34 -1.26 8.73
C PHE A 74 7.45 -2.50 9.62
N THR A 75 7.78 -3.67 9.06
CA THR A 75 7.85 -4.93 9.82
C THR A 75 9.27 -5.38 10.13
N SER A 76 10.28 -4.80 9.48
CA SER A 76 11.69 -5.06 9.77
C SER A 76 12.10 -4.41 11.09
N SER A 77 12.67 -5.21 11.98
CA SER A 77 13.34 -4.76 13.20
C SER A 77 14.63 -5.56 13.40
N MET A 78 15.63 -4.94 14.04
CA MET A 78 16.86 -5.62 14.46
C MET A 78 16.63 -6.53 15.67
N PHE A 79 15.63 -6.22 16.50
CA PHE A 79 15.34 -6.95 17.73
C PHE A 79 14.07 -7.80 17.57
N PRO A 80 14.13 -9.11 17.86
CA PRO A 80 12.95 -9.97 17.81
C PRO A 80 11.92 -9.53 18.85
N GLY A 81 10.64 -9.47 18.45
CA GLY A 81 9.53 -9.06 19.32
C GLY A 81 9.32 -7.54 19.44
N GLU A 82 10.17 -6.71 18.86
CA GLU A 82 10.07 -5.25 18.95
C GLU A 82 8.86 -4.66 18.18
N VAL A 83 8.44 -5.33 17.12
CA VAL A 83 7.39 -4.84 16.21
C VAL A 83 6.24 -5.83 16.13
N ASP A 84 5.12 -5.44 16.72
CA ASP A 84 3.86 -6.17 16.63
C ASP A 84 3.14 -5.86 15.32
N LYS A 85 3.01 -6.86 14.45
CA LYS A 85 2.22 -6.75 13.21
C LYS A 85 0.74 -6.73 13.54
N LYS A 86 0.04 -5.67 13.12
CA LYS A 86 -1.41 -5.54 13.26
C LYS A 86 -2.11 -5.78 11.93
N ILE A 87 -3.43 -5.93 11.98
CA ILE A 87 -4.23 -6.34 10.82
C ILE A 87 -4.02 -5.45 9.59
N GLY A 88 -3.79 -4.14 9.77
CA GLY A 88 -3.64 -3.21 8.65
C GLY A 88 -2.38 -3.45 7.80
N ILE A 89 -1.25 -3.85 8.41
CA ILE A 89 -0.04 -4.14 7.62
C ILE A 89 -0.13 -5.51 6.95
N ILE A 90 -0.76 -6.48 7.61
CA ILE A 90 -0.98 -7.83 7.08
C ILE A 90 -1.89 -7.79 5.85
N LEU A 91 -2.94 -6.96 5.88
CA LEU A 91 -3.88 -6.80 4.77
C LEU A 91 -3.31 -6.00 3.59
N LEU A 92 -2.21 -5.27 3.78
CA LEU A 92 -1.73 -4.32 2.78
C LEU A 92 -1.36 -5.00 1.45
N ILE A 93 -0.58 -6.08 1.50
CA ILE A 93 -0.18 -6.84 0.31
C ILE A 93 -1.37 -7.53 -0.35
N PRO A 94 -2.20 -8.35 0.34
CA PRO A 94 -3.30 -9.06 -0.33
C PRO A 94 -4.33 -8.11 -0.95
N LEU A 95 -4.63 -6.97 -0.32
CA LEU A 95 -5.51 -5.96 -0.91
C LEU A 95 -4.90 -5.30 -2.16
N SER A 96 -3.58 -5.07 -2.16
CA SER A 96 -2.88 -4.53 -3.34
C SER A 96 -2.87 -5.54 -4.50
N VAL A 97 -2.67 -6.82 -4.20
CA VAL A 97 -2.75 -7.90 -5.21
C VAL A 97 -4.17 -8.03 -5.76
N LEU A 98 -5.20 -7.91 -4.90
CA LEU A 98 -6.60 -7.89 -5.33
C LEU A 98 -6.89 -6.70 -6.26
N LEU A 99 -6.33 -5.52 -5.97
CA LEU A 99 -6.44 -4.36 -6.85
C LEU A 99 -5.79 -4.63 -8.22
N LEU A 100 -4.61 -5.26 -8.24
CA LEU A 100 -3.94 -5.67 -9.48
C LEU A 100 -4.78 -6.66 -10.29
N ILE A 101 -5.34 -7.70 -9.65
CA ILE A 101 -6.23 -8.66 -10.32
C ILE A 101 -7.46 -7.94 -10.91
N SER A 102 -8.02 -6.98 -10.17
CA SER A 102 -9.14 -6.16 -10.64
C SER A 102 -8.75 -5.29 -11.86
N ALA A 103 -7.49 -4.84 -11.93
CA ALA A 103 -6.98 -4.05 -13.06
C ALA A 103 -6.71 -4.89 -14.31
N VAL A 104 -6.51 -6.21 -14.16
CA VAL A 104 -6.38 -7.16 -15.29
C VAL A 104 -7.72 -7.38 -15.99
N PHE A 105 -8.83 -7.39 -15.25
CA PHE A 105 -10.17 -7.67 -15.79
C PHE A 105 -11.15 -6.48 -15.65
N PRO A 106 -10.87 -5.31 -16.27
CA PRO A 106 -11.79 -4.18 -16.21
C PRO A 106 -13.04 -4.48 -17.06
N LYS A 107 -14.18 -4.73 -16.40
CA LYS A 107 -15.49 -4.94 -17.06
C LYS A 107 -15.97 -3.72 -17.87
N GLY A 108 -15.38 -2.54 -17.68
CA GLY A 108 -15.80 -1.26 -18.27
C GLY A 108 -15.43 -1.03 -19.75
N GLY A 109 -15.24 -2.06 -20.57
CA GLY A 109 -14.85 -1.86 -21.96
C GLY A 109 -15.15 -3.04 -22.86
N SER A 110 -16.43 -3.40 -22.98
CA SER A 110 -17.00 -3.98 -24.18
C SER A 110 -17.94 -2.93 -24.79
N ARG A 111 -17.51 -2.34 -25.90
CA ARG A 111 -18.33 -1.98 -27.07
C ARG A 111 -17.43 -1.28 -28.10
N VAL A 112 -17.55 -1.82 -29.31
CA VAL A 112 -16.87 -1.53 -30.59
C VAL A 112 -15.48 -2.11 -30.73
#